data_AF-A0A0J8SSC5-F1
#
_entry.id   AF-A0A0J8SSC5-F1
#
_cell.length_a   1.000
_cell.length_b   1.000
_cell.length_c   1.000
_cell.angle_alpha   90.00
_cell.angle_beta   90.00
_cell.angle_gamma   90.00
#
_symmetry.space_group_name_H-M   'P 1'
#
loop_
_entity.id
_entity.type
_entity.pdbx_description
1 polymer ?
#
loop_
_entity_poly.entity_id
_entity_poly.type
_entity_poly.pdbx_seq_one_letter_code
_entity_poly.pdbx_strand_id
1 'polypeptide(L)'
;MMTNIQVANFIIGELHKELPFDLILNQAETEAFLTFVEGYKGDLRLPMTCKSESTIIQVNKENIDAIYLMLSPHTEQHEEPENSIDQFIASGGFDEAFKDVFGLPETVKQSLKEVS
;
A
#
# COMPACT_ATOMS: atom_id res chain seq x y z
N MET A 1 -18.19 -15.24 -13.36
CA MET A 1 -17.92 -13.80 -13.50
C MET A 1 -17.24 -13.37 -12.22
N MET A 2 -16.08 -12.70 -12.29
CA MET A 2 -15.45 -12.15 -11.09
C MET A 2 -16.28 -10.98 -10.55
N THR A 3 -16.30 -10.80 -9.23
CA THR A 3 -16.86 -9.58 -8.59
C THR A 3 -15.88 -8.40 -8.73
N ASN A 4 -16.35 -7.18 -8.53
CA ASN A 4 -15.48 -5.99 -8.54
C ASN A 4 -14.32 -6.11 -7.53
N ILE A 5 -14.58 -6.67 -6.35
CA ILE A 5 -13.55 -6.93 -5.31
C ILE A 5 -12.51 -7.94 -5.81
N GLN A 6 -12.94 -9.02 -6.47
CA GLN A 6 -12.02 -10.01 -7.05
C GLN A 6 -11.13 -9.40 -8.14
N VAL A 7 -11.67 -8.49 -8.96
CA VAL A 7 -10.89 -7.76 -9.97
C VAL A 7 -9.88 -6.81 -9.31
N ALA A 8 -10.28 -6.09 -8.26
CA ALA A 8 -9.37 -5.22 -7.52
C ALA A 8 -8.21 -6.02 -6.89
N ASN A 9 -8.50 -7.13 -6.20
CA ASN A 9 -7.50 -8.03 -5.63
C ASN A 9 -6.54 -8.58 -6.70
N PHE A 10 -7.08 -9.02 -7.84
CA PHE A 10 -6.29 -9.50 -8.97
C PHE A 10 -5.31 -8.44 -9.46
N ILE A 11 -5.79 -7.22 -9.74
CA ILE A 11 -4.94 -6.15 -10.27
C ILE A 11 -3.87 -5.73 -9.26
N ILE A 12 -4.20 -5.58 -7.97
CA ILE A 12 -3.20 -5.25 -6.95
C ILE A 12 -2.11 -6.32 -6.87
N GLY A 13 -2.47 -7.60 -6.94
CA GLY A 13 -1.49 -8.70 -6.97
C GLY A 13 -0.52 -8.61 -8.15
N GLU A 14 -0.96 -8.06 -9.28
CA GLU A 14 -0.12 -7.86 -10.46
C GLU A 14 0.84 -6.67 -10.34
N LEU A 15 0.53 -5.66 -9.51
CA LEU A 15 1.35 -4.44 -9.36
C LEU A 15 2.73 -4.70 -8.74
N HIS A 16 2.99 -5.90 -8.22
CA HIS A 16 4.30 -6.29 -7.69
C HIS A 16 5.30 -6.73 -8.77
N LYS A 17 4.89 -6.78 -10.04
CA LYS A 17 5.76 -7.15 -11.16
C LYS A 17 6.82 -6.08 -11.44
N GLU A 18 7.90 -6.51 -12.10
CA GLU A 18 8.94 -5.59 -12.57
C GLU A 18 8.36 -4.61 -13.60
N LEU A 19 8.63 -3.31 -13.40
CA LEU A 19 8.12 -2.25 -14.27
C LEU A 19 9.08 -1.99 -15.44
N PRO A 20 8.56 -1.60 -16.62
CA PRO A 20 7.14 -1.53 -16.97
C PRO A 20 6.57 -2.90 -17.37
N PHE A 21 5.26 -3.10 -17.21
CA PHE A 21 4.58 -4.31 -17.68
C PHE A 21 3.20 -4.00 -18.27
N ASP A 22 2.70 -4.94 -19.05
CA ASP A 22 1.35 -4.88 -19.63
C ASP A 22 0.36 -5.61 -18.71
N LEU A 23 -0.58 -4.86 -18.13
CA LEU A 23 -1.74 -5.42 -17.44
C LEU A 23 -2.80 -5.74 -18.49
N ILE A 24 -3.11 -7.02 -18.63
CA ILE A 24 -4.08 -7.51 -19.63
C ILE A 24 -5.36 -7.88 -18.90
N LEU A 25 -6.45 -7.18 -19.22
CA LEU A 25 -7.78 -7.42 -18.68
C LEU A 25 -8.67 -7.98 -19.78
N ASN A 26 -9.48 -8.99 -19.47
CA ASN A 26 -10.59 -9.40 -20.34
C ASN A 26 -11.73 -8.37 -20.28
N GLN A 27 -12.79 -8.60 -21.05
CA GLN A 27 -13.93 -7.67 -21.10
C GLN A 27 -14.58 -7.43 -19.73
N ALA A 28 -14.87 -8.49 -18.96
CA ALA A 28 -15.54 -8.36 -17.67
C ALA A 28 -14.65 -7.66 -16.63
N GLU A 29 -13.34 -7.96 -16.63
CA GLU A 29 -12.35 -7.27 -15.79
C GLU A 29 -12.20 -5.80 -16.18
N THR A 30 -12.25 -5.49 -17.48
CA THR A 30 -12.20 -4.11 -17.98
C THR A 30 -13.42 -3.32 -17.48
N GLU A 31 -14.61 -3.88 -17.63
CA GLU A 31 -15.85 -3.23 -17.18
C GLU A 31 -15.81 -2.95 -15.67
N ALA A 32 -15.39 -3.94 -14.87
CA ALA A 32 -15.21 -3.75 -13.43
C ALA A 32 -14.14 -2.68 -13.12
N PHE A 33 -12.99 -2.72 -13.78
CA PHE A 33 -11.92 -1.73 -13.61
C PHE A 33 -12.39 -0.30 -13.91
N LEU A 34 -13.16 -0.11 -14.98
CA LEU A 34 -13.70 1.19 -15.34
C LEU A 34 -14.65 1.77 -14.29
N THR A 35 -15.40 0.93 -13.55
CA THR A 35 -16.22 1.44 -12.44
C THR A 35 -15.39 2.09 -11.32
N PHE A 36 -14.17 1.62 -11.08
CA PHE A 36 -13.25 2.25 -10.13
C PHE A 36 -12.66 3.55 -10.69
N VAL A 37 -12.31 3.56 -11.97
CA VAL A 37 -11.80 4.75 -12.67
C VAL A 37 -12.82 5.89 -12.61
N GLU A 38 -14.10 5.61 -12.85
CA GLU A 38 -15.18 6.61 -12.78
C GLU A 38 -15.34 7.22 -11.38
N GLY A 39 -15.07 6.43 -10.33
CA GLY A 39 -15.12 6.87 -8.93
C GLY A 39 -13.87 7.62 -8.45
N TYR A 40 -12.76 7.53 -9.20
CA TYR A 40 -11.46 8.06 -8.77
C TYR A 40 -11.35 9.57 -9.01
N LYS A 41 -10.96 10.31 -7.96
CA LYS A 41 -10.86 11.79 -8.00
C LYS A 41 -9.44 12.30 -8.24
N GLY A 42 -8.44 11.41 -8.28
CA GLY A 42 -7.03 11.78 -8.51
C GLY A 42 -6.67 11.89 -9.99
N ASP A 43 -5.46 12.39 -10.29
CA ASP A 43 -4.91 12.31 -11.65
C ASP A 43 -4.54 10.85 -11.95
N LEU A 44 -5.07 10.33 -13.07
CA LEU A 44 -4.88 8.94 -13.46
C LEU A 44 -4.56 8.87 -14.95
N ARG A 45 -3.30 8.53 -15.25
CA ARG A 45 -2.81 8.38 -16.62
C ARG A 45 -2.71 6.91 -16.97
N LEU A 46 -3.61 6.46 -17.83
CA LEU A 46 -3.70 5.06 -18.26
C LEU A 46 -3.45 4.98 -19.77
N PRO A 47 -2.23 4.65 -20.22
CA PRO A 47 -2.00 4.28 -21.60
C PRO A 47 -2.73 2.96 -21.88
N MET A 48 -3.88 3.04 -22.56
CA MET A 48 -4.78 1.91 -22.81
C MET A 48 -4.84 1.57 -24.30
N THR A 49 -4.76 0.28 -24.60
CA THR A 49 -5.03 -0.27 -25.93
C THR A 49 -6.15 -1.30 -25.83
N CYS A 50 -7.28 -1.02 -26.48
CA CYS A 50 -8.40 -1.96 -26.56
C CYS A 50 -8.24 -2.85 -27.80
N LYS A 51 -8.29 -4.16 -27.59
CA LYS A 51 -8.43 -5.19 -28.63
C LYS A 51 -9.81 -5.85 -28.50
N SER A 52 -10.20 -6.65 -29.48
CA SER A 52 -11.55 -7.24 -29.56
C SER A 52 -11.99 -8.04 -28.33
N GLU A 53 -11.06 -8.59 -27.55
CA GLU A 53 -11.37 -9.42 -26.37
C GLU A 53 -10.62 -9.01 -25.09
N SER A 54 -9.74 -8.01 -25.20
CA SER A 54 -8.84 -7.65 -24.11
C SER A 54 -8.48 -6.17 -24.13
N THR A 55 -8.36 -5.60 -22.95
CA THR A 55 -7.78 -4.28 -22.73
C THR A 55 -6.38 -4.44 -22.18
N ILE A 56 -5.41 -3.75 -22.78
CA ILE A 56 -4.04 -3.71 -22.31
C ILE A 56 -3.79 -2.33 -21.71
N ILE A 57 -3.35 -2.30 -20.46
CA ILE A 57 -2.97 -1.10 -19.73
C ILE A 57 -1.46 -1.19 -19.50
N GLN A 58 -0.70 -0.20 -19.96
CA GLN A 58 0.73 -0.15 -19.66
C GLN A 58 0.94 0.42 -18.25
N VAL A 59 1.47 -0.41 -17.34
CA VAL A 59 1.81 -0.03 -15.97
C VAL A 59 3.28 0.37 -15.91
N ASN A 60 3.54 1.55 -15.36
CA ASN A 60 4.87 2.13 -15.26
C ASN A 60 4.99 3.01 -13.99
N LYS A 61 6.17 3.62 -13.80
CA LYS A 61 6.45 4.45 -12.61
C LYS A 61 5.56 5.69 -12.49
N GLU A 62 4.92 6.13 -13.57
CA GLU A 62 4.08 7.33 -13.56
C GLU A 62 2.66 7.05 -13.09
N ASN A 63 2.18 5.81 -13.20
CA ASN A 63 0.79 5.47 -12.93
C ASN A 63 0.57 4.36 -11.89
N ILE A 64 1.60 3.58 -11.54
CA ILE A 64 1.44 2.46 -10.62
C ILE A 64 0.88 2.90 -9.25
N ASP A 65 1.36 4.01 -8.70
CA ASP A 65 0.90 4.53 -7.41
C ASP A 65 -0.57 4.97 -7.47
N ALA A 66 -0.98 5.61 -8.57
CA ALA A 66 -2.36 6.03 -8.77
C ALA A 66 -3.30 4.82 -8.93
N ILE A 67 -2.87 3.78 -9.65
CA ILE A 67 -3.63 2.53 -9.78
C ILE A 67 -3.76 1.83 -8.42
N TYR A 68 -2.66 1.77 -7.65
CA TYR A 68 -2.69 1.22 -6.29
C TYR A 68 -3.69 1.99 -5.41
N LEU A 69 -3.54 3.32 -5.31
CA LEU A 69 -4.41 4.16 -4.49
C LEU A 69 -5.89 4.09 -4.88
N MET A 70 -6.18 3.95 -6.18
CA MET A 70 -7.55 3.79 -6.66
C MET A 70 -8.17 2.47 -6.21
N LEU A 71 -7.41 1.37 -6.27
CA LEU A 71 -7.95 0.02 -6.04
C LEU A 71 -7.85 -0.44 -4.60
N SER A 72 -6.89 0.08 -3.83
CA SER A 72 -6.59 -0.42 -2.50
C SER A 72 -7.79 -0.40 -1.54
N PRO A 73 -8.67 0.63 -1.54
CA PRO A 73 -9.87 0.64 -0.68
C PRO A 73 -10.91 -0.44 -1.01
N HIS A 74 -10.75 -1.14 -2.14
CA HIS A 74 -11.68 -2.14 -2.64
C HIS A 74 -11.10 -3.57 -2.57
N THR A 75 -9.99 -3.75 -1.87
CA THR A 75 -9.34 -5.05 -1.69
C THR A 75 -9.61 -5.66 -0.31
N GLU A 76 -9.60 -6.98 -0.24
CA GLU A 76 -9.79 -7.72 1.02
C GLU A 76 -8.60 -7.51 1.98
N GLN A 77 -7.43 -7.13 1.46
CA GLN A 77 -6.23 -6.83 2.25
C GLN A 77 -6.26 -5.45 2.92
N HIS A 78 -7.29 -4.64 2.65
CA HIS A 78 -7.49 -3.33 3.26
C HIS A 78 -8.46 -3.35 4.45
N GLU A 79 -8.62 -4.49 5.13
CA GLU A 79 -8.78 -4.41 6.58
C GLU A 79 -7.58 -3.62 7.09
N GLU A 80 -7.82 -2.42 7.65
CA GLU A 80 -6.76 -1.57 8.19
C GLU A 80 -5.74 -2.48 8.90
N PRO A 81 -4.45 -2.47 8.51
CA PRO A 81 -3.47 -3.18 9.29
C PRO A 81 -3.62 -2.62 10.70
N GLU A 82 -4.02 -3.47 11.66
CA GLU A 82 -4.21 -3.10 13.07
C GLU A 82 -3.11 -2.10 13.41
N ASN A 83 -3.49 -0.84 13.64
CA ASN A 83 -2.62 0.31 13.40
C ASN A 83 -1.30 0.13 14.17
N SER A 84 -0.31 -0.46 13.49
CA SER A 84 0.81 -1.13 14.16
C SER A 84 1.72 -0.12 14.83
N ILE A 85 1.68 1.12 14.32
CA ILE A 85 2.32 2.28 14.90
C ILE A 85 1.60 2.73 16.17
N ASP A 86 0.27 2.78 16.20
CA ASP A 86 -0.49 3.15 17.41
C ASP A 86 -0.31 2.09 18.50
N GLN A 87 -0.32 0.80 18.15
CA GLN A 87 0.00 -0.28 19.07
C GLN A 87 1.45 -0.20 19.56
N PHE A 88 2.40 0.09 18.66
CA PHE A 88 3.81 0.29 19.01
C PHE A 88 4.01 1.47 19.96
N ILE A 89 3.34 2.60 19.73
CA ILE A 89 3.34 3.76 20.62
C ILE A 89 2.70 3.41 21.97
N ALA A 90 1.52 2.78 21.96
CA ALA A 90 0.78 2.40 23.16
C ALA A 90 1.54 1.37 24.02
N SER A 91 2.33 0.49 23.39
CA SER A 91 3.20 -0.46 24.07
C SER A 91 4.43 0.18 24.73
N GLY A 92 4.68 1.47 24.49
CA GLY A 92 5.88 2.16 24.96
C GLY A 92 7.13 1.82 24.15
N GLY A 93 7.00 1.27 22.93
CA GLY A 93 8.11 0.83 22.09
C GLY A 93 9.12 1.94 21.76
N PHE A 94 8.65 3.19 21.68
CA PHE A 94 9.55 4.35 21.57
C PHE A 94 10.40 4.54 22.83
N ASP A 95 9.81 4.55 24.02
CA ASP A 95 10.54 4.76 25.27
C ASP A 95 11.61 3.68 25.51
N GLU A 96 11.31 2.45 25.13
CA GLU A 96 12.25 1.32 25.23
C GLU A 96 13.39 1.45 24.22
N ALA A 97 13.10 1.77 22.95
CA ALA A 97 14.13 2.01 21.95
C ALA A 97 15.04 3.20 22.30
N PHE A 98 14.48 4.29 22.85
CA PHE A 98 15.26 5.46 23.26
C PHE A 98 16.10 5.21 24.53
N LYS A 99 15.69 4.30 25.44
CA LYS A 99 16.54 3.86 26.55
C LYS A 99 17.79 3.14 26.07
N ASP A 100 17.71 2.35 25.01
CA ASP A 100 18.88 1.66 24.47
C ASP A 100 19.86 2.62 23.76
N VAL A 101 19.35 3.73 23.20
CA VAL A 101 20.21 4.72 22.50
C VAL A 101 20.75 5.81 23.44
N PHE A 102 19.96 6.28 24.41
CA PHE A 102 20.29 7.44 25.25
C PHE A 102 20.22 7.16 26.76
N GLY A 103 19.88 5.94 27.17
CA GLY A 103 19.89 5.55 28.57
C GLY A 103 21.29 5.63 29.14
N LEU A 104 21.46 6.47 30.16
CA LEU A 104 22.72 6.52 30.90
C LEU A 104 22.98 5.13 31.50
N PRO A 105 24.20 4.57 31.34
CA PRO A 105 24.58 3.33 32.00
C PRO A 105 24.35 3.41 33.50
N GLU A 106 23.95 2.31 34.14
CA GLU A 106 23.69 2.29 35.59
C GLU A 106 24.89 2.77 36.41
N THR A 107 26.11 2.52 35.93
CA THR A 107 27.35 3.06 36.54
C THR A 107 27.37 4.58 36.59
N VAL A 108 26.90 5.26 35.54
CA VAL A 108 26.82 6.72 35.47
C VAL A 108 25.72 7.25 36.38
N LYS A 109 24.57 6.56 36.46
CA LYS A 109 23.49 6.92 37.39
C LYS A 109 23.90 6.78 38.85
N GLN A 110 24.67 5.75 39.19
CA GLN A 110 25.22 5.54 40.53
C GLN A 110 26.18 6.66 40.92
N SER A 111 27.09 7.05 40.02
CA SER A 111 28.04 8.14 40.25
C SER A 111 27.38 9.51 40.46
N LEU A 112 26.24 9.79 39.80
CA LEU A 112 25.53 11.06 39.98
C LEU A 112 24.80 11.18 41.33
N LYS A 113 24.37 10.05 41.91
CA LYS A 113 23.76 10.03 43.25
C LYS A 113 24.77 10.31 44.37
N GLU A 114 26.05 10.07 44.13
CA GLU A 114 27.13 10.31 45.08
C GLU A 114 27.56 11.80 45.14
N VAL A 115 27.03 12.65 44.23
CA VAL A 115 27.34 14.10 44.15
C VAL A 115 26.23 14.99 44.76
N SER A 116 25.24 14.40 45.45
CA SER A 116 24.21 15.15 46.21
C SER A 116 24.50 15.17 47.69
#